data_AF-A0AAV5KGY5-F1
#
_entry.id   AF-A0AAV5KGY5-F1
#
_cell.length_a   1.000
_cell.length_b   1.000
_cell.length_c   1.000
_cell.angle_alpha   90.00
_cell.angle_beta   90.00
_cell.angle_gamma   90.00
#
_symmetry.space_group_name_H-M   'P 1'
#
loop_
_entity.id
_entity.type
_entity.pdbx_description
1 polymer ?
#
loop_
_entity_poly.entity_id
_entity_poly.type
_entity_poly.pdbx_seq_one_letter_code
_entity_poly.pdbx_strand_id
1 'polypeptide(L)'
;MAEGVNHEIGFQALKFMLLYCYDLEVKHITAYAFKYFDNFRRKPEEVQKLMDLMMEKMQLLKENESLLHHKQVRVHIAGNLELLNPSLRDEAKRLMELTAGYSKAVFTVCFAYTSPDEIVHAVQESCQENCNEIEDQTKDLSLNLVDIEKHIYMTIAPYPDILIGHWGRVA
;
A
#
# COMPACT_ATOMS: atom_id res chain seq x y z
N MET A 1 14.26 -8.73 -24.15
CA MET A 1 15.01 -7.87 -23.20
C MET A 1 14.24 -7.91 -21.89
N ALA A 2 14.92 -8.28 -20.81
CA ALA A 2 14.31 -8.87 -19.61
C ALA A 2 13.38 -7.92 -18.86
N GLU A 3 12.14 -8.36 -18.62
CA GLU A 3 11.10 -7.63 -17.86
C GLU A 3 11.60 -7.15 -16.49
N GLY A 4 12.50 -7.90 -15.84
CA GLY A 4 13.13 -7.50 -14.58
C GLY A 4 13.96 -6.21 -14.65
N VAL A 5 14.59 -5.89 -15.79
CA VAL A 5 15.37 -4.65 -15.96
C VAL A 5 14.44 -3.43 -15.98
N ASN A 6 13.21 -3.59 -16.47
CA ASN A 6 12.23 -2.51 -16.53
C ASN A 6 11.68 -2.17 -15.13
N HIS A 7 11.50 -3.16 -14.27
CA HIS A 7 11.07 -2.95 -12.90
C HIS A 7 12.13 -2.25 -12.04
N GLU A 8 13.41 -2.58 -12.24
CA GLU A 8 14.50 -1.89 -11.54
C GLU A 8 14.58 -0.42 -11.95
N ILE A 9 14.49 -0.12 -13.25
CA ILE A 9 14.48 1.26 -13.75
C ILE A 9 13.27 2.03 -13.20
N GLY A 10 12.09 1.41 -13.17
CA GLY A 10 10.89 2.00 -12.58
C GLY A 10 11.06 2.30 -11.09
N PHE A 11 11.71 1.42 -10.35
CA PHE A 11 12.03 1.64 -8.94
C PHE A 11 13.00 2.81 -8.73
N GLN A 12 14.05 2.92 -9.55
CA GLN A 12 14.96 4.07 -9.47
C GLN A 12 14.25 5.39 -9.79
N ALA A 13 13.39 5.40 -10.82
CA ALA A 13 12.59 6.57 -11.15
C ALA A 13 11.66 6.98 -10.00
N LEU A 14 10.99 6.00 -9.36
CA LEU A 14 10.18 6.23 -8.17
C LEU A 14 11.01 6.80 -7.02
N LYS A 15 12.21 6.26 -6.77
CA LYS A 15 13.12 6.78 -5.73
C LYS A 15 13.49 8.24 -5.96
N PHE A 16 13.83 8.61 -7.20
CA PHE A 16 14.11 10.01 -7.52
C PHE A 16 12.87 10.90 -7.31
N MET A 17 11.71 10.46 -7.77
CA MET A 17 10.45 11.19 -7.58
C MET A 17 10.15 11.41 -6.09
N LEU A 18 10.32 10.40 -5.25
CA LEU A 18 10.14 10.50 -3.80
C LEU A 18 11.08 11.51 -3.16
N LEU A 19 12.34 11.57 -3.59
CA LEU A 19 13.30 12.56 -3.11
C LEU A 19 12.89 13.99 -3.51
N TYR A 20 12.46 14.19 -4.76
CA TYR A 20 11.96 15.50 -5.21
C TYR A 20 10.70 15.91 -4.46
N CYS A 21 9.73 15.02 -4.30
CA CYS A 21 8.51 15.30 -3.53
C CYS A 21 8.84 15.63 -2.07
N TYR A 22 9.83 14.97 -1.48
CA TYR A 22 10.31 15.27 -0.13
C TYR A 22 10.91 16.69 -0.05
N ASP A 23 11.73 17.09 -1.01
CA ASP A 23 12.34 18.43 -1.05
C ASP A 23 11.31 19.53 -1.31
N LEU A 24 10.18 19.19 -1.95
CA LEU A 24 9.00 20.04 -2.14
C LEU A 24 8.04 20.00 -0.94
N GLU A 25 8.40 19.34 0.16
CA GLU A 25 7.59 19.21 1.39
C GLU A 25 6.23 18.54 1.17
N VAL A 26 6.13 17.65 0.18
CA VAL A 26 4.94 16.84 -0.06
C VAL A 26 4.80 15.80 1.05
N LYS A 27 3.69 15.88 1.80
CA LYS A 27 3.47 15.04 2.99
C LYS A 27 2.98 13.63 2.69
N HIS A 28 2.24 13.43 1.60
CA HIS A 28 1.63 12.14 1.28
C HIS A 28 1.94 11.78 -0.17
N ILE A 29 2.55 10.60 -0.36
CA ILE A 29 2.88 10.09 -1.69
C ILE A 29 2.38 8.67 -1.76
N THR A 30 1.52 8.40 -2.74
CA THR A 30 0.96 7.06 -2.95
C THR A 30 1.43 6.52 -4.30
N ALA A 31 2.12 5.39 -4.29
CA ALA A 31 2.58 4.71 -5.48
C ALA A 31 1.79 3.44 -5.74
N TYR A 32 1.14 3.38 -6.91
CA TYR A 32 0.53 2.15 -7.42
C TYR A 32 1.60 1.25 -8.01
N ALA A 33 2.19 0.41 -7.16
CA ALA A 33 3.24 -0.51 -7.59
C ALA A 33 2.63 -1.73 -8.32
N PHE A 34 1.50 -2.27 -7.85
CA PHE A 34 0.92 -3.49 -8.41
C PHE A 34 -0.62 -3.55 -8.37
N LYS A 35 -1.22 -3.79 -9.53
CA LYS A 35 -2.64 -4.18 -9.67
C LYS A 35 -2.73 -5.71 -9.64
N TYR A 36 -3.19 -6.29 -8.54
CA TYR A 36 -3.28 -7.74 -8.37
C TYR A 36 -4.26 -8.38 -9.38
N PHE A 37 -5.49 -7.88 -9.45
CA PHE A 37 -6.58 -8.55 -10.15
C PHE A 37 -6.42 -8.57 -11.68
N ASP A 38 -5.93 -7.51 -12.30
CA ASP A 38 -5.62 -7.49 -13.75
C ASP A 38 -4.39 -8.34 -14.11
N ASN A 39 -3.49 -8.60 -13.14
CA ASN A 39 -2.23 -9.30 -13.37
C ASN A 39 -2.26 -10.79 -13.00
N PHE A 40 -3.32 -11.35 -12.41
CA PHE A 40 -3.43 -12.80 -12.18
C PHE A 40 -3.72 -13.62 -13.46
N ARG A 41 -3.83 -12.94 -14.61
CA ARG A 41 -3.65 -13.54 -15.94
C ARG A 41 -2.18 -13.70 -16.35
N ARG A 42 -1.23 -13.19 -15.57
CA ARG A 42 0.21 -13.30 -15.82
C ARG A 42 0.73 -14.65 -15.33
N LYS A 43 1.84 -15.08 -15.89
CA LYS A 43 2.43 -16.40 -15.60
C LYS A 43 2.88 -16.44 -14.13
N PRO A 44 2.74 -17.59 -13.44
CA PRO A 44 3.18 -17.74 -12.04
C PRO A 44 4.63 -17.30 -11.78
N GLU A 45 5.51 -17.52 -12.77
CA GLU A 45 6.91 -17.09 -12.73
C GLU A 45 7.09 -15.57 -12.62
N GLU A 46 6.19 -14.79 -13.24
CA GLU A 46 6.25 -13.33 -13.19
C GLU A 46 5.80 -12.84 -11.82
N VAL A 47 4.73 -13.42 -11.28
CA VAL A 47 4.27 -13.11 -9.92
C VAL A 47 5.38 -13.38 -8.90
N GLN A 48 6.08 -14.51 -9.00
CA GLN A 48 7.17 -14.82 -8.09
C GLN A 48 8.31 -13.80 -8.18
N LYS A 49 8.75 -13.42 -9.39
CA LYS A 49 9.78 -12.39 -9.57
C LYS A 49 9.40 -11.04 -8.95
N LEU A 50 8.12 -10.69 -9.00
CA LEU A 50 7.63 -9.45 -8.40
C LEU A 50 7.61 -9.50 -6.88
N MET A 51 7.25 -10.65 -6.30
CA MET A 51 7.36 -10.88 -4.86
C MET A 51 8.83 -10.80 -4.39
N ASP A 52 9.73 -11.41 -5.16
CA ASP A 52 11.18 -11.37 -4.88
C ASP A 52 11.71 -9.94 -4.96
N LEU A 53 11.31 -9.17 -5.98
CA LEU A 53 11.67 -7.76 -6.11
C LEU A 53 11.14 -6.94 -4.93
N MET A 54 9.89 -7.14 -4.52
CA MET A 54 9.34 -6.41 -3.38
C MET A 54 10.13 -6.73 -2.09
N MET A 55 10.47 -7.99 -1.88
CA MET A 55 11.29 -8.42 -0.75
C MET A 55 12.67 -7.75 -0.77
N GLU A 56 13.34 -7.74 -1.92
CA GLU A 56 14.62 -7.05 -2.11
C GLU A 56 14.51 -5.56 -1.79
N LYS A 57 13.46 -4.88 -2.25
CA LYS A 57 13.27 -3.44 -2.00
C LYS A 57 12.91 -3.14 -0.55
N MET A 58 12.15 -4.00 0.13
CA MET A 58 11.93 -3.86 1.57
C MET A 58 13.22 -4.02 2.37
N GLN A 59 14.04 -5.01 2.01
CA GLN A 59 15.35 -5.20 2.63
C GLN A 59 16.25 -3.99 2.41
N LEU A 60 16.28 -3.45 1.19
CA LEU A 60 17.02 -2.22 0.90
C LEU A 60 16.52 -1.02 1.71
N LEU A 61 15.20 -0.86 1.87
CA LEU A 61 14.64 0.21 2.70
C LEU A 61 15.08 0.08 4.17
N LYS A 62 15.17 -1.14 4.68
CA LYS A 62 15.66 -1.45 6.02
C LYS A 62 17.16 -1.23 6.17
N GLU A 63 17.97 -1.58 5.18
CA GLU A 63 19.40 -1.21 5.17
C GLU A 63 19.59 0.31 5.19
N ASN A 64 18.65 1.04 4.57
CA ASN A 64 18.58 2.49 4.58
C ASN A 64 17.70 3.04 5.71
N GLU A 65 17.49 2.29 6.80
CA GLU A 65 16.69 2.71 7.95
C GLU A 65 17.16 4.05 8.52
N SER A 66 18.47 4.29 8.56
CA SER A 66 19.05 5.56 9.00
C SER A 66 18.54 6.75 8.18
N LEU A 67 18.36 6.58 6.87
CA LEU A 67 17.82 7.60 5.97
C LEU A 67 16.32 7.78 6.19
N LEU A 68 15.56 6.69 6.37
CA LEU A 68 14.13 6.76 6.69
C LEU A 68 13.89 7.47 8.02
N HIS A 69 14.72 7.17 9.03
CA HIS A 69 14.68 7.78 10.34
C HIS A 69 15.04 9.27 10.28
N HIS A 70 16.15 9.61 9.63
CA HIS A 70 16.57 11.01 9.47
C HIS A 70 15.52 11.84 8.70
N LYS A 71 14.92 11.26 7.66
CA LYS A 71 13.88 11.93 6.88
C LYS A 71 12.49 11.86 7.53
N GLN A 72 12.31 11.05 8.59
CA GLN A 72 11.03 10.76 9.24
C GLN A 72 9.91 10.38 8.25
N VAL A 73 10.19 9.39 7.40
CA VAL A 73 9.25 8.88 6.39
C VAL A 73 8.52 7.64 6.89
N ARG A 74 7.21 7.76 7.12
CA ARG A 74 6.31 6.63 7.44
C ARG A 74 6.04 5.83 6.18
N VAL A 75 6.32 4.54 6.20
CA VAL A 75 6.01 3.63 5.09
C VAL A 75 4.72 2.90 5.42
N HIS A 76 3.79 2.88 4.46
CA HIS A 76 2.52 2.17 4.57
C HIS A 76 2.31 1.30 3.33
N ILE A 77 1.81 0.09 3.53
CA ILE A 77 1.51 -0.84 2.42
C ILE A 77 0.00 -1.06 2.40
N ALA A 78 -0.64 -0.58 1.34
CA ALA A 78 -2.08 -0.69 1.15
C ALA A 78 -2.41 -1.87 0.22
N GLY A 79 -3.31 -2.74 0.66
CA GLY A 79 -3.81 -3.90 -0.10
C GLY A 79 -3.87 -5.18 0.73
N ASN A 80 -4.31 -6.26 0.10
CA ASN A 80 -4.53 -7.52 0.79
C ASN A 80 -3.20 -8.26 1.03
N LEU A 81 -2.63 -8.08 2.23
CA LEU A 81 -1.39 -8.71 2.66
C LEU A 81 -1.52 -10.24 2.81
N GLU A 82 -2.72 -10.79 2.89
CA GLU A 82 -2.92 -12.24 3.03
C GLU A 82 -2.53 -13.01 1.77
N LEU A 83 -2.58 -12.32 0.63
CA LEU A 83 -2.20 -12.84 -0.69
C LEU A 83 -0.67 -12.92 -0.85
N LEU A 84 0.08 -12.38 0.10
CA LEU A 84 1.55 -12.38 0.09
C LEU A 84 2.10 -13.65 0.75
N ASN A 85 3.29 -14.02 0.28
CA ASN A 85 4.11 -15.06 0.89
C ASN A 85 4.34 -14.68 2.37
N PRO A 86 4.30 -15.63 3.33
CA PRO A 86 4.43 -15.33 4.76
C PRO A 86 5.63 -14.45 5.11
N SER A 87 6.80 -14.77 4.55
CA SER A 87 8.02 -13.99 4.75
C SER A 87 7.89 -12.52 4.32
N LEU A 88 7.26 -12.27 3.16
CA LEU A 88 7.06 -10.90 2.66
C LEU A 88 6.03 -10.14 3.50
N ARG A 89 4.95 -10.81 3.91
CA ARG A 89 3.94 -10.24 4.81
C ARG A 89 4.53 -9.84 6.16
N ASP A 90 5.37 -10.68 6.74
CA ASP A 90 5.99 -10.40 8.04
C ASP A 90 6.98 -9.24 7.94
N GLU A 91 7.76 -9.18 6.86
CA GLU A 91 8.67 -8.07 6.62
C GLU A 91 7.92 -6.76 6.34
N ALA A 92 6.81 -6.82 5.59
CA ALA A 92 5.92 -5.69 5.35
C ALA A 92 5.39 -5.10 6.66
N LYS A 93 4.87 -5.96 7.55
CA LYS A 93 4.35 -5.56 8.86
C LYS A 93 5.44 -4.92 9.71
N ARG A 94 6.61 -5.56 9.79
CA ARG A 94 7.75 -5.04 10.55
C ARG A 94 8.20 -3.67 10.07
N LEU A 95 8.24 -3.43 8.75
CA LEU A 95 8.60 -2.12 8.18
C LEU A 95 7.56 -1.04 8.52
N MET A 96 6.27 -1.37 8.43
CA MET A 96 5.20 -0.45 8.81
C MET A 96 5.26 -0.10 10.31
N GLU A 97 5.49 -1.09 11.18
CA GLU A 97 5.65 -0.87 12.62
C GLU A 97 6.86 0.02 12.94
N LEU A 98 8.01 -0.26 12.32
CA LEU A 98 9.25 0.50 12.52
C LEU A 98 9.09 1.99 12.17
N THR A 99 8.27 2.28 11.16
CA THR A 99 8.09 3.63 10.64
C THR A 99 6.79 4.30 11.09
N ALA A 100 5.97 3.61 11.91
CA ALA A 100 4.64 4.06 12.32
C ALA A 100 4.66 5.40 13.09
N GLY A 101 5.72 5.64 13.86
CA GLY A 101 5.90 6.87 14.65
C GLY A 101 6.35 8.09 13.84
N TYR A 102 6.66 7.92 12.55
CA TYR A 102 7.14 9.02 11.71
C TYR A 102 5.96 9.83 11.14
N SER A 103 6.13 11.14 11.04
CA SER A 103 5.04 12.05 10.68
C SER A 103 5.40 13.12 9.64
N LYS A 104 6.68 13.20 9.22
CA LYS A 104 7.13 14.23 8.28
C LYS A 104 6.65 13.98 6.85
N ALA A 105 6.68 12.72 6.42
CA ALA A 105 6.09 12.29 5.16
C ALA A 105 5.54 10.86 5.30
N VAL A 106 4.47 10.55 4.57
CA VAL A 106 3.87 9.23 4.44
C VAL A 106 4.04 8.75 3.01
N PHE A 107 4.72 7.62 2.86
CA PHE A 107 4.87 6.93 1.60
C PHE A 107 4.02 5.66 1.60
N THR A 108 2.93 5.68 0.85
CA THR A 108 2.00 4.56 0.69
C THR A 108 2.31 3.78 -0.58
N VAL A 109 2.51 2.48 -0.47
CA VAL A 109 2.69 1.58 -1.61
C VAL A 109 1.46 0.70 -1.75
N CYS A 110 0.75 0.83 -2.87
CA CYS A 110 -0.37 -0.06 -3.19
C CYS A 110 0.19 -1.36 -3.76
N PHE A 111 0.09 -2.43 -2.98
CA PHE A 111 0.57 -3.76 -3.35
C PHE A 111 -0.52 -4.78 -3.07
N ALA A 112 -0.72 -5.72 -3.99
CA ALA A 112 -1.86 -6.61 -3.95
C ALA A 112 -3.21 -5.84 -3.83
N TYR A 113 -3.31 -4.68 -4.48
CA TYR A 113 -4.39 -3.72 -4.27
C TYR A 113 -5.26 -3.53 -5.51
N THR A 114 -6.58 -3.48 -5.32
CA THR A 114 -7.53 -2.93 -6.29
C THR A 114 -8.66 -2.18 -5.57
N SER A 115 -9.17 -1.11 -6.16
CA SER A 115 -10.24 -0.32 -5.54
C SER A 115 -11.51 -1.14 -5.23
N PRO A 116 -11.99 -2.05 -6.10
CA PRO A 116 -13.15 -2.88 -5.76
C PRO A 116 -12.87 -3.84 -4.58
N ASP A 117 -11.67 -4.42 -4.53
CA ASP A 117 -11.26 -5.31 -3.44
C ASP A 117 -11.19 -4.56 -2.10
N GLU A 118 -10.65 -3.34 -2.10
CA GLU A 118 -10.63 -2.47 -0.91
C GLU A 118 -12.04 -2.18 -0.40
N ILE A 119 -12.98 -1.85 -1.29
CA ILE A 119 -14.38 -1.57 -0.89
C ILE A 119 -15.03 -2.83 -0.29
N VAL A 120 -14.84 -3.99 -0.93
CA VAL A 120 -15.39 -5.26 -0.42
C VAL A 120 -14.81 -5.58 0.96
N HIS A 121 -13.50 -5.45 1.12
CA HIS A 121 -12.82 -5.66 2.40
C HIS A 121 -13.36 -4.71 3.47
N ALA A 122 -13.43 -3.40 3.18
CA ALA A 122 -13.89 -2.40 4.14
C ALA A 122 -15.33 -2.66 4.61
N VAL A 123 -16.21 -3.09 3.71
CA VAL A 123 -17.59 -3.47 4.06
C VAL A 123 -17.62 -4.74 4.92
N GLN A 124 -16.81 -5.75 4.59
CA GLN A 124 -16.75 -6.99 5.37
C GLN A 124 -16.26 -6.75 6.79
N GLU A 125 -15.17 -6.00 6.96
CA GLU A 125 -14.62 -5.66 8.27
C GLU A 125 -15.61 -4.81 9.09
N SER A 126 -16.25 -3.82 8.45
CA SER A 126 -17.26 -2.99 9.10
C SER A 126 -18.48 -3.79 9.57
N CYS A 127 -18.94 -4.78 8.79
CA CYS A 127 -19.97 -5.72 9.21
C CYS A 127 -19.52 -6.56 10.40
N GLN A 128 -18.28 -7.05 10.38
CA GLN A 128 -17.74 -7.91 11.43
C GLN A 128 -17.54 -7.17 12.76
N GLU A 129 -17.04 -5.92 12.71
CA GLU A 129 -16.94 -5.05 13.89
C GLU A 129 -18.32 -4.79 14.50
N ASN A 130 -19.30 -4.39 13.68
CA ASN A 130 -20.67 -4.17 14.16
C ASN A 130 -21.31 -5.43 14.74
N CYS A 131 -21.12 -6.60 14.13
CA CYS A 131 -21.64 -7.87 14.65
C CYS A 131 -21.05 -8.25 16.02
N ASN A 132 -19.76 -7.95 16.25
CA ASN A 132 -19.12 -8.21 17.54
C ASN A 132 -19.60 -7.23 18.64
N GLU A 133 -20.03 -6.02 18.29
CA GLU A 133 -20.64 -5.08 19.24
C GLU A 133 -22.08 -5.45 19.64
N ILE A 134 -22.76 -6.32 18.88
CA ILE A 134 -24.18 -6.69 19.06
C ILE A 134 -24.40 -7.75 20.17
N GLU A 135 -23.41 -8.03 21.02
CA GLU A 135 -23.70 -8.69 22.30
C GLU A 135 -24.72 -7.89 23.15
N ASP A 136 -24.87 -6.58 22.88
CA ASP A 136 -25.91 -5.71 23.46
C ASP A 136 -27.13 -5.60 22.51
N GLN A 137 -28.18 -6.40 22.78
CA GLN A 137 -29.27 -6.80 21.87
C GLN A 137 -30.28 -5.71 21.41
N THR A 138 -29.87 -4.46 21.15
CA THR A 138 -30.81 -3.39 20.74
C THR A 138 -30.33 -2.44 19.64
N LYS A 139 -29.14 -2.63 19.06
CA LYS A 139 -28.66 -1.78 17.96
C LYS A 139 -29.28 -2.22 16.62
N ASP A 140 -29.93 -1.28 15.94
CA ASP A 140 -30.29 -1.43 14.53
C ASP A 140 -29.01 -1.51 13.69
N LEU A 141 -28.90 -2.52 12.82
CA LEU A 141 -27.75 -2.74 11.94
C LEU A 141 -27.74 -1.67 10.85
N SER A 142 -27.20 -0.50 11.18
CA SER A 142 -26.99 0.59 10.23
C SER A 142 -25.50 0.75 9.95
N LEU A 143 -25.09 0.51 8.71
CA LEU A 143 -23.75 0.79 8.22
C LEU A 143 -23.70 2.22 7.70
N ASN A 144 -22.86 3.06 8.30
CA ASN A 144 -22.62 4.40 7.81
C ASN A 144 -21.32 4.46 7.01
N LEU A 145 -21.19 5.51 6.20
CA LEU A 145 -19.97 5.75 5.42
C LEU A 145 -18.73 5.82 6.32
N VAL A 146 -18.87 6.41 7.51
CA VAL A 146 -17.79 6.52 8.51
C VAL A 146 -17.28 5.15 8.96
N ASP A 147 -18.15 4.14 8.99
CA ASP A 147 -17.77 2.78 9.41
C ASP A 147 -17.00 2.05 8.30
N ILE A 148 -17.29 2.37 7.04
CA ILE A 148 -16.54 1.86 5.88
C ILE A 148 -15.19 2.59 5.77
N GLU A 149 -15.16 3.92 5.90
CA GLU A 149 -13.95 4.74 5.76
C GLU A 149 -12.83 4.34 6.74
N LYS A 150 -13.18 3.84 7.93
CA LYS A 150 -12.19 3.33 8.90
C LYS A 150 -11.43 2.10 8.42
N HIS A 151 -12.05 1.28 7.58
CA HIS A 151 -11.53 -0.01 7.12
C HIS A 151 -10.93 0.04 5.70
N ILE A 152 -10.91 1.22 5.08
CA ILE A 152 -10.22 1.46 3.81
C ILE A 152 -8.70 1.34 4.05
N TYR A 153 -7.97 0.63 3.18
CA TYR A 153 -6.52 0.44 3.35
C TYR A 153 -5.76 1.77 3.29
N MET A 154 -6.27 2.74 2.53
CA MET A 154 -5.67 4.05 2.35
C MET A 154 -5.99 5.11 3.42
N THR A 155 -6.75 4.80 4.48
CA THR A 155 -7.23 5.79 5.47
C THR A 155 -6.12 6.60 6.17
N ILE A 156 -4.88 6.10 6.14
CA ILE A 156 -3.69 6.81 6.61
C ILE A 156 -3.39 8.12 5.85
N ALA A 157 -3.86 8.25 4.61
CA ALA A 157 -3.57 9.37 3.74
C ALA A 157 -4.86 10.13 3.38
N PRO A 158 -4.79 11.46 3.23
CA PRO A 158 -5.90 12.24 2.70
C PRO A 158 -6.13 11.88 1.22
N TYR A 159 -7.26 12.32 0.69
CA TYR A 159 -7.54 12.20 -0.74
C TYR A 159 -6.43 12.86 -1.58
N PRO A 160 -5.98 12.21 -2.66
CA PRO A 160 -4.90 12.75 -3.48
C PRO A 160 -5.36 14.01 -4.23
N ASP A 161 -4.59 15.08 -4.11
CA ASP A 161 -4.79 16.30 -4.91
C ASP A 161 -4.41 16.09 -6.39
N ILE A 162 -3.43 15.22 -6.64
CA ILE A 162 -2.86 14.97 -7.96
C ILE A 162 -2.76 13.46 -8.20
N LEU A 163 -3.35 13.00 -9.30
CA LEU A 163 -3.20 11.64 -9.80
C LEU A 163 -2.39 11.64 -11.08
N ILE A 164 -1.24 10.98 -11.07
CA ILE A 164 -0.35 10.86 -12.24
C ILE A 164 -0.42 9.43 -12.78
N GLY A 165 -0.85 9.28 -14.04
CA GLY A 165 -0.87 8.02 -14.76
C GLY A 165 -0.03 8.08 -16.02
N HIS A 166 0.92 7.15 -16.18
CA HIS A 166 1.84 7.12 -17.34
C HIS A 166 1.28 6.43 -18.59
N TRP A 167 0.02 5.99 -18.57
CA TRP A 167 -0.60 5.31 -19.71
C TRP A 167 -1.70 6.19 -20.29
N GLY A 168 -1.57 6.55 -21.58
CA GLY A 168 -2.53 7.34 -22.35
C GLY A 168 -3.89 6.68 -22.60
N ARG A 169 -4.37 5.85 -21.67
CA ARG A 169 -5.76 5.40 -21.62
C ARG A 169 -6.53 6.38 -20.75
N VAL A 170 -7.16 7.33 -21.41
CA VAL A 170 -8.31 8.03 -20.85
C VAL A 170 -9.48 7.05 -20.99
N ALA A 171 -10.15 6.75 -19.89
CA ALA A 171 -11.40 6.00 -19.92
C ALA A 171 -12.50 6.84 -20.59
#